data_AF-A0A7V9J0L9-F1
#
_entry.id   AF-A0A7V9J0L9-F1
#
_cell.length_a   1.000
_cell.length_b   1.000
_cell.length_c   1.000
_cell.angle_alpha   90.00
_cell.angle_beta   90.00
_cell.angle_gamma   90.00
#
_symmetry.space_group_name_H-M   'P 1'
#
loop_
_entity.id
_entity.type
_entity.pdbx_description
1 polymer ?
#
loop_
_entity_poly.entity_id
_entity_poly.type
_entity_poly.pdbx_seq_one_letter_code
_entity_poly.pdbx_strand_id
1 'polypeptide(L)'
;MAGDESSRQALRRRLDEVLGREHALTLMDQLSGAGAATTGDILALEERMDSKMDARFIAFEERMDSKMDARFIAFEERMDGKLETLEGRMDSKLAALEERMDSKLAALEERMSLRDEALEHRLTATFRNELITQTRTFFLGMVGSITTVATLAFAAARLI
;
A
#
# COMPACT_ATOMS: atom_id res chain seq x y z
N MET A 1 -54.01 -53.76 -0.19
CA MET A 1 -53.25 -55.03 -0.12
C MET A 1 -54.13 -56.25 -0.41
N ALA A 2 -55.30 -56.45 0.22
CA ALA A 2 -56.15 -57.63 -0.04
C ALA A 2 -56.74 -57.74 -1.48
N GLY A 3 -57.04 -56.62 -2.13
CA GLY A 3 -57.61 -56.59 -3.49
C GLY A 3 -56.62 -56.93 -4.60
N ASP A 4 -55.32 -56.73 -4.38
CA ASP A 4 -54.28 -57.08 -5.37
C ASP A 4 -54.03 -58.60 -5.36
N GLU A 5 -54.08 -59.21 -4.18
CA GLU A 5 -53.89 -60.65 -3.98
C GLU A 5 -55.05 -61.48 -4.55
N SER A 6 -56.31 -61.06 -4.35
CA SER A 6 -57.47 -61.71 -4.97
C SER A 6 -57.47 -61.58 -6.50
N SER A 7 -57.04 -60.42 -7.02
CA SER A 7 -56.89 -60.19 -8.46
C SER A 7 -55.78 -61.06 -9.06
N ARG A 8 -54.64 -61.22 -8.37
CA ARG A 8 -53.56 -62.14 -8.76
C ARG A 8 -54.00 -63.59 -8.75
N GLN A 9 -54.76 -64.04 -7.76
CA GLN A 9 -55.26 -65.40 -7.70
C GLN A 9 -56.26 -65.71 -8.82
N ALA A 10 -57.15 -64.76 -9.15
CA ALA A 10 -58.06 -64.89 -10.29
C ALA A 10 -57.30 -64.94 -11.63
N LEU A 11 -56.26 -64.11 -11.79
CA LEU A 11 -55.39 -64.11 -12.97
C LEU A 11 -54.60 -65.43 -13.09
N ARG A 12 -54.06 -65.95 -11.97
CA ARG A 12 -53.35 -67.24 -11.91
C ARG A 12 -54.23 -68.37 -12.42
N ARG A 13 -55.47 -68.45 -11.94
CA ARG A 13 -56.43 -69.50 -12.32
C ARG A 13 -56.73 -69.46 -13.82
N ARG A 14 -56.91 -68.27 -14.40
CA ARG A 14 -57.11 -68.11 -15.85
C ARG A 14 -55.87 -68.46 -16.67
N LEU A 15 -54.68 -68.11 -16.19
CA LEU A 15 -53.43 -68.46 -16.88
C LEU A 15 -53.18 -69.97 -16.85
N ASP A 16 -53.47 -70.65 -15.74
CA ASP A 16 -53.37 -72.11 -15.60
C ASP A 16 -54.28 -72.84 -16.60
N GLU A 17 -55.49 -72.32 -16.83
CA GLU A 17 -56.46 -72.89 -17.77
C GLU A 17 -56.04 -72.72 -19.24
N VAL A 18 -55.35 -71.63 -19.60
CA VAL A 18 -55.04 -71.30 -21.01
C VAL A 18 -53.65 -71.78 -21.44
N LEU A 19 -52.64 -71.61 -20.59
CA LEU A 19 -51.22 -71.85 -20.93
C LEU A 19 -50.65 -73.11 -20.27
N GLY A 20 -51.42 -73.74 -19.39
CA GLY A 20 -50.98 -74.82 -18.52
C GLY A 20 -50.17 -74.32 -17.32
N ARG A 21 -50.19 -75.11 -16.24
CA ARG A 21 -49.63 -74.73 -14.93
C ARG A 21 -48.20 -74.19 -15.01
N GLU A 22 -47.27 -74.88 -15.67
CA GLU A 22 -45.86 -74.44 -15.68
C GLU A 22 -45.62 -73.06 -16.31
N HIS A 23 -46.26 -72.76 -17.44
CA HIS A 23 -46.09 -71.48 -18.12
C HIS A 23 -46.76 -70.34 -17.35
N ALA A 24 -47.92 -70.63 -16.74
CA ALA A 24 -48.63 -69.69 -15.88
C ALA A 24 -47.85 -69.36 -14.58
N LEU A 25 -47.18 -70.36 -13.98
CA LEU A 25 -46.27 -70.15 -12.84
C LEU A 25 -45.16 -69.16 -13.22
N THR A 26 -44.51 -69.39 -14.36
CA THR A 26 -43.35 -68.59 -14.82
C THR A 26 -43.74 -67.14 -15.12
N LEU A 27 -44.85 -66.90 -15.82
CA LEU A 27 -45.31 -65.54 -16.11
C LEU A 27 -45.73 -64.78 -14.84
N MET A 28 -46.39 -65.47 -13.92
CA MET A 28 -46.82 -64.85 -12.66
C MET A 28 -45.65 -64.61 -11.71
N ASP A 29 -44.60 -65.42 -11.76
CA ASP A 29 -43.34 -65.17 -11.07
C ASP A 29 -42.66 -63.90 -11.61
N GLN A 30 -42.58 -63.76 -12.95
CA GLN A 30 -42.08 -62.55 -13.61
C GLN A 30 -42.91 -61.28 -13.31
N LEU A 31 -44.24 -61.42 -13.23
CA LEU A 31 -45.17 -60.33 -12.90
C LEU A 31 -45.25 -60.02 -11.41
N SER A 32 -44.79 -60.92 -10.53
CA SER A 32 -44.84 -60.73 -9.08
C SER A 32 -43.95 -59.58 -8.58
N GLY A 33 -43.08 -59.06 -9.46
CA GLY A 33 -42.14 -58.00 -9.12
C GLY A 33 -40.92 -58.51 -8.36
N ALA A 34 -40.63 -59.82 -8.40
CA ALA A 34 -39.47 -60.43 -7.74
C ALA A 34 -38.11 -59.82 -8.17
N GLY A 35 -38.06 -59.06 -9.27
CA GLY A 35 -36.90 -58.26 -9.70
C GLY A 35 -37.12 -56.74 -9.69
N ALA A 36 -38.26 -56.25 -9.21
CA ALA A 36 -38.52 -54.82 -9.08
C ALA A 36 -37.92 -54.30 -7.76
N ALA A 37 -37.32 -53.10 -7.79
CA ALA A 37 -36.81 -52.46 -6.59
C ALA A 37 -37.92 -52.37 -5.54
N THR A 38 -37.68 -52.95 -4.38
CA THR A 38 -38.63 -52.94 -3.27
C THR A 38 -38.63 -51.56 -2.62
N THR A 39 -39.67 -51.26 -1.84
CA THR A 39 -39.69 -50.04 -1.01
C THR A 39 -38.48 -49.97 -0.07
N GLY A 40 -37.98 -51.12 0.41
CA GLY A 40 -36.76 -51.19 1.22
C GLY A 40 -35.51 -50.77 0.46
N ASP A 41 -35.39 -51.14 -0.82
CA ASP A 41 -34.26 -50.74 -1.66
C ASP A 41 -34.28 -49.23 -1.93
N ILE A 42 -35.48 -48.65 -2.10
CA ILE A 42 -35.65 -47.20 -2.29
C ILE A 42 -35.26 -46.45 -1.02
N LEU A 43 -35.70 -46.90 0.17
CA LEU A 43 -35.33 -46.28 1.44
C LEU A 43 -33.84 -46.38 1.73
N ALA A 44 -33.22 -47.53 1.45
CA ALA A 44 -31.77 -47.70 1.59
C ALA A 44 -30.98 -46.81 0.62
N LEU A 45 -31.51 -46.57 -0.58
CA LEU A 45 -30.92 -45.65 -1.54
C LEU A 45 -31.05 -44.19 -1.08
N GLU A 46 -32.19 -43.80 -0.53
CA GLU A 46 -32.45 -42.48 0.04
C GLU A 46 -31.49 -42.18 1.20
N GLU A 47 -31.40 -43.07 2.19
CA GLU A 47 -30.48 -42.93 3.33
C GLU A 47 -29.01 -42.82 2.87
N ARG A 48 -28.63 -43.63 1.88
CA ARG A 48 -27.28 -43.58 1.29
C ARG A 48 -27.03 -42.28 0.53
N MET A 49 -28.03 -41.75 -0.17
CA MET A 49 -27.94 -40.48 -0.87
C MET A 49 -27.80 -39.31 0.10
N ASP A 50 -28.64 -39.26 1.13
CA ASP A 50 -28.58 -38.22 2.17
C ASP A 50 -27.24 -38.23 2.88
N SER A 51 -26.80 -39.39 3.37
CA SER A 51 -25.49 -39.53 4.03
C SER A 51 -24.34 -39.09 3.12
N LYS A 52 -24.42 -39.36 1.81
CA LYS A 52 -23.39 -38.95 0.85
C LYS A 52 -23.48 -37.46 0.55
N MET A 53 -24.67 -36.86 0.51
CA MET A 53 -24.84 -35.43 0.31
C MET A 53 -24.31 -34.65 1.51
N ASP A 54 -24.65 -35.06 2.73
CA ASP A 54 -24.14 -34.46 3.97
C ASP A 54 -22.61 -34.52 4.03
N ALA A 55 -22.03 -35.69 3.78
CA ALA A 55 -20.58 -35.84 3.76
C ALA A 55 -19.90 -34.96 2.70
N ARG A 56 -20.53 -34.78 1.53
CA ARG A 56 -20.01 -33.89 0.49
C ARG A 56 -20.16 -32.42 0.84
N PHE A 57 -21.22 -32.05 1.56
CA PHE A 57 -21.47 -30.70 1.99
C PHE A 57 -20.45 -30.28 3.05
N ILE A 58 -20.24 -31.10 4.08
CA ILE A 58 -19.20 -30.89 5.10
C ILE A 58 -17.81 -30.76 4.45
N ALA A 59 -17.45 -31.70 3.56
CA ALA A 59 -16.16 -31.64 2.87
C ALA A 59 -16.02 -30.39 1.96
N PHE A 60 -17.13 -29.87 1.44
CA PHE A 60 -17.13 -28.65 0.65
C PHE A 60 -16.94 -27.41 1.54
N GLU A 61 -17.64 -27.34 2.67
CA GLU A 61 -17.48 -26.26 3.65
C GLU A 61 -16.04 -26.21 4.18
N GLU A 62 -15.49 -27.33 4.65
CA GLU A 62 -14.10 -27.40 5.14
C GLU A 62 -13.09 -26.95 4.09
N ARG A 63 -13.30 -27.36 2.83
CA ARG A 63 -12.43 -26.95 1.72
C ARG A 63 -12.57 -25.46 1.41
N MET A 64 -13.78 -24.92 1.49
CA MET A 64 -14.03 -23.50 1.24
C MET A 64 -13.41 -22.64 2.32
N ASP A 65 -13.59 -22.99 3.59
CA ASP A 65 -12.99 -22.30 4.74
C ASP A 65 -11.47 -22.31 4.64
N SER A 66 -10.87 -23.50 4.47
CA SER A 66 -9.40 -23.63 4.31
C SER A 66 -8.87 -22.78 3.14
N LYS A 67 -9.61 -22.71 2.04
CA LYS A 67 -9.21 -21.91 0.88
C LYS A 67 -9.39 -20.40 1.13
N MET A 68 -10.42 -19.99 1.86
CA MET A 68 -10.62 -18.60 2.22
C MET A 68 -9.53 -18.13 3.18
N ASP A 69 -9.23 -18.91 4.23
CA ASP A 69 -8.17 -18.61 5.19
C ASP A 69 -6.82 -18.47 4.50
N ALA A 70 -6.46 -19.44 3.65
CA ALA A 70 -5.21 -19.37 2.88
C ALA A 70 -5.14 -18.13 1.97
N ARG A 71 -6.26 -17.73 1.37
CA ARG A 71 -6.32 -16.51 0.54
C ARG A 71 -6.23 -15.24 1.37
N PHE A 72 -6.78 -15.26 2.58
CA PHE A 72 -6.74 -14.12 3.49
C PHE A 72 -5.32 -13.90 4.00
N ILE A 73 -4.66 -14.95 4.48
CA ILE A 73 -3.24 -14.91 4.90
C ILE A 73 -2.35 -14.39 3.76
N ALA A 74 -2.47 -14.96 2.55
CA ALA A 74 -1.69 -14.51 1.41
C ALA A 74 -1.99 -13.06 0.99
N PHE A 75 -3.19 -12.56 1.28
CA PHE A 75 -3.55 -11.16 1.05
C PHE A 75 -2.92 -10.24 2.10
N GLU A 76 -2.95 -10.63 3.38
CA GLU A 76 -2.30 -9.90 4.48
C GLU A 76 -0.79 -9.80 4.24
N GLU A 77 -0.11 -10.91 3.98
CA GLU A 77 1.33 -10.93 3.69
C GLU A 77 1.70 -10.01 2.52
N ARG A 78 0.86 -9.99 1.46
CA ARG A 78 1.06 -9.11 0.30
C ARG A 78 0.85 -7.64 0.66
N MET A 79 -0.08 -7.34 1.56
CA MET A 79 -0.34 -5.98 2.03
C MET A 79 0.79 -5.49 2.91
N ASP A 80 1.27 -6.31 3.84
CA ASP A 80 2.39 -6.00 4.72
C ASP A 80 3.66 -5.72 3.91
N GLY A 81 4.01 -6.59 2.95
CA GLY A 81 5.18 -6.36 2.10
C GLY A 81 5.08 -5.09 1.24
N LYS A 82 3.86 -4.69 0.83
CA LYS A 82 3.65 -3.41 0.14
C LYS A 82 3.81 -2.21 1.07
N LEU A 83 3.33 -2.31 2.32
CA LEU A 83 3.47 -1.27 3.32
C LEU A 83 4.95 -1.06 3.68
N GLU A 84 5.69 -2.13 3.96
CA GLU A 84 7.13 -2.08 4.23
C GLU A 84 7.90 -1.43 3.07
N THR A 85 7.55 -1.80 1.83
CA THR A 85 8.16 -1.17 0.62
C THR A 85 7.82 0.32 0.52
N LEU A 86 6.59 0.72 0.88
CA LEU A 86 6.17 2.12 0.85
C LEU A 86 6.90 2.94 1.93
N GLU A 87 6.99 2.42 3.14
CA GLU A 87 7.70 3.01 4.27
C GLU A 87 9.18 3.22 3.92
N GLY A 88 9.88 2.19 3.45
CA GLY A 88 11.28 2.32 3.04
C GLY A 88 11.51 3.33 1.91
N ARG A 89 10.55 3.47 0.98
CA ARG A 89 10.59 4.51 -0.05
C ARG A 89 10.36 5.91 0.50
N MET A 90 9.51 6.06 1.51
CA MET A 90 9.29 7.33 2.19
C MET A 90 10.52 7.76 2.97
N ASP A 91 11.11 6.87 3.76
CA ASP A 91 12.31 7.14 4.54
C ASP A 91 13.47 7.55 3.63
N SER A 92 13.68 6.82 2.53
CA SER A 92 14.71 7.17 1.53
C SER A 92 14.50 8.56 0.92
N LYS A 93 13.24 8.94 0.65
CA LYS A 93 12.92 10.27 0.11
C LYS A 93 13.09 11.38 1.14
N LEU A 94 12.77 11.12 2.40
CA LEU A 94 12.96 12.07 3.50
C LEU A 94 14.45 12.31 3.72
N ALA A 95 15.26 11.27 3.83
CA ALA A 95 16.71 11.39 3.96
C ALA A 95 17.34 12.18 2.81
N ALA A 96 16.93 11.91 1.57
CA ALA A 96 17.42 12.66 0.40
C ALA A 96 16.96 14.13 0.40
N LEU A 97 15.78 14.43 0.96
CA LEU A 97 15.29 15.80 1.10
C LEU A 97 16.08 16.55 2.18
N GLU A 98 16.33 15.92 3.32
CA GLU A 98 17.14 16.46 4.42
C GLU A 98 18.55 16.80 3.94
N GLU A 99 19.25 15.86 3.29
CA GLU A 99 20.59 16.09 2.74
C GLU A 99 20.61 17.27 1.75
N ARG A 100 19.59 17.36 0.89
CA ARG A 100 19.47 18.47 -0.07
C ARG A 100 19.21 19.80 0.63
N MET A 101 18.47 19.81 1.73
CA MET A 101 18.23 21.02 2.51
C MET A 101 19.48 21.45 3.25
N ASP A 102 20.19 20.54 3.89
CA ASP A 102 21.46 20.82 4.58
C ASP A 102 22.50 21.38 3.60
N SER A 103 22.65 20.77 2.43
CA SER A 103 23.55 21.28 1.39
C SER A 103 23.17 22.70 0.93
N LYS A 104 21.88 22.98 0.78
CA LYS A 104 21.41 24.32 0.41
C LYS A 104 21.63 25.35 1.51
N LEU A 105 21.44 24.96 2.78
CA LEU A 105 21.67 25.83 3.92
C LEU A 105 23.16 26.16 4.05
N ALA A 106 24.04 25.16 3.97
CA ALA A 106 25.49 25.37 3.98
C ALA A 106 25.95 26.31 2.85
N ALA A 107 25.43 26.11 1.63
CA ALA A 107 25.73 26.99 0.50
C ALA A 107 25.19 28.43 0.69
N LEU A 108 24.06 28.59 1.39
CA LEU A 108 23.51 29.89 1.73
C LEU A 108 24.37 30.61 2.78
N GLU A 109 24.78 29.88 3.82
CA GLU A 109 25.66 30.37 4.89
C GLU A 109 27.00 30.84 4.33
N GLU A 110 27.63 30.04 3.46
CA GLU A 110 28.89 30.42 2.80
C GLU A 110 28.72 31.70 1.98
N ARG A 111 27.64 31.80 1.19
CA ARG A 111 27.35 33.01 0.41
C ARG A 111 27.11 34.24 1.28
N MET A 112 26.49 34.07 2.44
CA MET A 112 26.26 35.15 3.40
C MET A 112 27.58 35.61 4.01
N SER A 113 28.43 34.67 4.47
CA SER A 113 29.77 34.96 5.00
C SER A 113 30.62 35.75 4.01
N LEU A 114 30.69 35.30 2.74
CA LEU A 114 31.43 36.00 1.70
C LEU A 114 30.89 37.40 1.41
N ARG A 115 29.57 37.58 1.51
CA ARG A 115 28.93 38.88 1.30
C ARG A 115 29.24 39.82 2.46
N ASP A 116 29.23 39.32 3.69
CA ASP A 116 29.56 40.10 4.88
C ASP A 116 31.03 40.53 4.86
N GLU A 117 31.97 39.63 4.56
CA GLU A 117 33.39 39.95 4.37
C GLU A 117 33.59 41.02 3.28
N ALA A 118 32.88 40.89 2.14
CA ALA A 118 32.96 41.86 1.07
C ALA A 118 32.40 43.24 1.49
N LEU A 119 31.35 43.28 2.32
CA LEU A 119 30.80 44.51 2.86
C LEU A 119 31.76 45.16 3.88
N GLU A 120 32.36 44.38 4.78
CA GLU A 120 33.36 44.86 5.73
C GLU A 120 34.58 45.45 5.02
N HIS A 121 35.08 44.76 3.98
CA HIS A 121 36.19 45.26 3.18
C HIS A 121 35.84 46.57 2.47
N ARG A 122 34.64 46.67 1.88
CA ARG A 122 34.18 47.90 1.22
C ARG A 122 34.06 49.05 2.22
N LEU A 123 33.43 48.83 3.37
CA LEU A 123 33.31 49.84 4.42
C LEU A 123 34.67 50.29 4.93
N THR A 124 35.58 49.36 5.21
CA THR A 124 36.93 49.69 5.68
C THR A 124 37.71 50.48 4.63
N ALA A 125 37.59 50.11 3.35
CA ALA A 125 38.24 50.83 2.25
C ALA A 125 37.67 52.24 2.06
N THR A 126 36.35 52.42 2.11
CA THR A 126 35.73 53.75 1.99
C THR A 126 36.10 54.64 3.16
N PHE A 127 36.00 54.15 4.40
CA PHE A 127 36.43 54.90 5.58
C PHE A 127 37.90 55.29 5.52
N ARG A 128 38.79 54.37 5.13
CA ARG A 128 40.22 54.65 4.99
C ARG A 128 40.47 55.74 3.94
N ASN A 129 39.82 55.64 2.78
CA ASN A 129 39.96 56.64 1.72
C ASN A 129 39.44 58.02 2.15
N GLU A 130 38.32 58.08 2.84
CA GLU A 130 37.75 59.32 3.35
C GLU A 130 38.69 59.96 4.40
N LEU A 131 39.19 59.16 5.36
CA LEU A 131 40.12 59.64 6.37
C LEU A 131 41.44 60.14 5.77
N ILE A 132 42.01 59.42 4.80
CA ILE A 132 43.25 59.86 4.11
C ILE A 132 43.01 61.18 3.37
N THR A 133 41.87 61.28 2.67
CA THR A 133 41.51 62.48 1.91
C THR A 133 41.28 63.67 2.85
N GLN A 134 40.50 63.49 3.91
CA GLN A 134 40.24 64.50 4.93
C GLN A 134 41.51 64.93 5.65
N THR A 135 42.37 63.98 6.01
CA THR A 135 43.66 64.25 6.66
C THR A 135 44.54 65.09 5.74
N ARG A 136 44.66 64.72 4.46
CA ARG A 136 45.46 65.46 3.47
C ARG A 136 44.92 66.88 3.24
N THR A 137 43.61 67.06 3.06
CA THR A 137 43.01 68.38 2.85
C THR A 137 43.13 69.26 4.08
N PHE A 138 42.93 68.69 5.27
CA PHE A 138 43.12 69.39 6.54
C PHE A 138 44.56 69.84 6.74
N PHE A 139 45.55 68.95 6.51
CA PHE A 139 46.97 69.30 6.61
C PHE A 139 47.38 70.40 5.61
N LEU A 140 46.96 70.29 4.35
CA LEU A 140 47.24 71.33 3.34
C LEU A 140 46.61 72.68 3.74
N GLY A 141 45.38 72.67 4.25
CA GLY A 141 44.70 73.87 4.74
C GLY A 141 45.40 74.51 5.94
N MET A 142 45.81 73.70 6.92
CA MET A 142 46.51 74.16 8.12
C MET A 142 47.89 74.75 7.79
N VAL A 143 48.66 74.13 6.89
CA VAL A 143 49.95 74.67 6.44
C VAL A 143 49.76 76.00 5.70
N GLY A 144 48.74 76.09 4.85
CA GLY A 144 48.40 77.32 4.14
C GLY A 144 48.02 78.47 5.09
N SER A 145 47.21 78.19 6.11
CA SER A 145 46.82 79.21 7.10
C SER A 145 48.01 79.68 7.94
N ILE A 146 48.88 78.78 8.41
CA ILE A 146 50.10 79.14 9.16
C ILE A 146 51.00 80.03 8.31
N THR A 147 51.22 79.68 7.04
CA THR A 147 52.04 80.47 6.11
C THR A 147 51.46 81.87 5.91
N THR A 148 50.14 81.97 5.76
CA THR A 148 49.42 83.24 5.58
C THR A 148 49.52 84.14 6.83
N VAL A 149 49.39 83.55 8.02
CA VAL A 149 49.55 84.29 9.28
C VAL A 149 51.00 84.77 9.44
N ALA A 150 51.98 83.92 9.13
CA ALA A 150 53.40 84.28 9.20
C ALA A 150 53.79 85.41 8.24
N THR A 151 53.29 85.39 7.00
CA THR A 151 53.56 86.46 6.03
C THR A 151 52.93 87.79 6.44
N LEU A 152 51.70 87.78 6.98
CA LEU A 152 51.05 88.98 7.52
C LEU A 152 51.81 89.54 8.73
N ALA A 153 52.21 88.69 9.66
CA ALA A 153 52.98 89.12 10.84
C ALA A 153 54.33 89.74 10.43
N PHE A 154 55.02 89.14 9.47
CA PHE A 154 56.28 89.67 8.94
C PHE A 154 56.08 91.03 8.24
N ALA A 155 55.02 91.18 7.44
CA ALA A 155 54.68 92.44 6.79
C ALA A 155 54.36 93.56 7.81
N ALA A 156 53.62 93.24 8.87
CA ALA A 156 53.31 94.18 9.95
C ALA A 156 54.56 94.59 10.74
N ALA A 157 55.48 93.65 11.03
CA ALA A 157 56.71 93.93 11.77
C ALA A 157 57.68 94.85 11.01
N ARG A 158 57.63 94.88 9.67
CA ARG A 158 58.45 95.78 8.84
C ARG A 158 57.88 97.22 8.77
N LEU A 159 56.62 97.41 9.15
CA LEU A 159 55.89 98.68 9.04
C LEU A 159 55.96 99.53 10.33
N ILE A 160 56.53 98.97 11.40
CA ILE A 160 56.77 99.60 12.71
C ILE A 160 58.26 99.91 12.81
#